data_AF-A0A822DNC4-F1
#
_entry.id   AF-A0A822DNC4-F1
#
_cell.length_a   1.000
_cell.length_b   1.000
_cell.length_c   1.000
_cell.angle_alpha   90.00
_cell.angle_beta   90.00
_cell.angle_gamma   90.00
#
_symmetry.space_group_name_H-M   'P 1'
#
loop_
_entity.id
_entity.type
_entity.pdbx_description
1 polymer ?
#
loop_
_entity_poly.entity_id
_entity_poly.type
_entity_poly.pdbx_seq_one_letter_code
_entity_poly.pdbx_strand_id
1 'polypeptide(L)'
;CKQRNDVLHMGSFIHRNPCKSGAQCKDIDNEKHFQEYEHPSYCPSGGYCQDTSDNHEKAYRHLPLCKYFQKCLEYQKHIKTHCEKFRHCNPSCKLGNYCINFHDKQHIENYKHPFPSPCVFTPYHCTLHEQFTMTTNIEKILDEVEQHCLDFAHVCRFGRNCTDKDSLHIEKSIHVLRPLCPSGNECTKLIQEDHLNSFTHPNIRDIRFLCKYADKCYERRNPKHLSKFRHIITFEDSGVVR
;
A
#
# COMPACT_ATOMS: atom_id res chain seq x y z
N CYS A 1 -26.77 -7.46 -22.77
CA CYS A 1 -27.93 -6.69 -23.27
C CYS A 1 -29.14 -6.87 -22.34
N LYS A 2 -29.92 -5.80 -22.09
CA LYS A 2 -31.17 -5.85 -21.28
C LYS A 2 -32.34 -6.54 -21.98
N GLN A 3 -32.25 -6.74 -23.30
CA GLN A 3 -33.27 -7.35 -24.16
C GLN A 3 -32.93 -8.81 -24.54
N ARG A 4 -32.17 -9.53 -23.70
CA ARG A 4 -31.77 -10.92 -23.99
C ARG A 4 -32.94 -11.90 -24.15
N ASN A 5 -34.12 -11.55 -23.64
CA ASN A 5 -35.32 -12.37 -23.75
C ASN A 5 -36.18 -12.00 -24.98
N ASP A 6 -35.81 -10.98 -25.75
CA ASP A 6 -36.49 -10.57 -26.96
C ASP A 6 -35.89 -11.34 -28.15
N VAL A 7 -36.68 -12.23 -28.73
CA VAL A 7 -36.27 -13.12 -29.82
C VAL A 7 -35.92 -12.32 -31.09
N LEU A 8 -36.64 -11.24 -31.39
CA LEU A 8 -36.35 -10.40 -32.55
C LEU A 8 -35.04 -9.65 -32.36
N HIS A 9 -34.77 -9.17 -31.15
CA HIS A 9 -33.50 -8.55 -30.81
C HIS A 9 -32.34 -9.54 -30.94
N MET A 10 -32.45 -10.70 -30.30
CA MET A 10 -31.40 -11.73 -30.33
C MET A 10 -31.17 -12.28 -31.76
N GLY A 11 -32.18 -12.24 -32.63
CA GLY A 11 -32.05 -12.62 -34.04
C GLY A 11 -31.51 -11.52 -34.96
N SER A 12 -31.62 -10.24 -34.57
CA SER A 12 -31.23 -9.10 -35.42
C SER A 12 -29.87 -8.50 -35.07
N PHE A 13 -29.34 -8.79 -33.87
CA PHE A 13 -28.10 -8.19 -33.37
C PHE A 13 -27.06 -9.24 -32.98
N ILE A 14 -25.80 -8.98 -33.33
CA ILE A 14 -24.67 -9.82 -32.90
C ILE A 14 -24.37 -9.50 -31.43
N HIS A 15 -24.60 -10.48 -30.56
CA HIS A 15 -24.21 -10.42 -29.16
C HIS A 15 -22.88 -11.11 -28.97
N ARG A 16 -21.85 -10.34 -28.62
CA ARG A 16 -20.54 -10.92 -28.30
C ARG A 16 -20.51 -11.31 -26.82
N ASN A 17 -19.70 -12.31 -26.50
CA ASN A 17 -19.51 -12.68 -25.10
C ASN A 17 -18.59 -11.65 -24.43
N PRO A 18 -18.84 -11.25 -23.17
CA PRO A 18 -17.91 -10.39 -22.46
C PRO A 18 -16.52 -11.04 -22.41
N CYS A 19 -15.49 -10.30 -22.76
CA CYS A 19 -14.12 -10.78 -22.62
C CYS A 19 -13.84 -11.08 -21.14
N LYS A 20 -13.31 -12.28 -20.84
CA LYS A 20 -12.93 -12.67 -19.47
C LYS A 20 -11.86 -11.75 -18.87
N SER A 21 -11.00 -11.20 -19.72
CA SER A 21 -9.93 -10.27 -19.34
C SER A 21 -10.42 -8.81 -19.26
N GLY A 22 -11.68 -8.54 -19.62
CA GLY A 22 -12.32 -7.23 -19.51
C GLY A 22 -11.51 -6.09 -20.13
N ALA A 23 -11.35 -5.00 -19.39
CA ALA A 23 -10.56 -3.84 -19.80
C ALA A 23 -9.04 -4.08 -19.89
N GLN A 24 -8.53 -5.16 -19.29
CA GLN A 24 -7.10 -5.51 -19.25
C GLN A 24 -6.72 -6.56 -20.31
N CYS A 25 -7.58 -6.79 -21.30
CA CYS A 25 -7.33 -7.76 -22.37
C CYS A 25 -6.08 -7.39 -23.19
N LYS A 26 -5.12 -8.31 -23.29
CA LYS A 26 -3.91 -8.15 -24.09
C LYS A 26 -4.12 -8.42 -25.59
N ASP A 27 -5.16 -9.19 -25.91
CA ASP A 27 -5.50 -9.59 -27.28
C ASP A 27 -6.53 -8.64 -27.91
N ILE A 28 -6.67 -7.43 -27.38
CA ILE A 28 -7.70 -6.50 -27.85
C ILE A 28 -7.49 -6.02 -29.28
N ASP A 29 -6.22 -5.98 -29.71
CA ASP A 29 -5.83 -5.62 -31.08
C ASP A 29 -5.88 -6.84 -32.01
N ASN A 30 -6.13 -8.05 -31.49
CA ASN A 30 -6.37 -9.23 -32.32
C ASN A 30 -7.78 -9.13 -32.89
N GLU A 31 -7.87 -8.90 -34.21
CA GLU A 31 -9.13 -8.69 -34.91
C GLU A 31 -10.14 -9.83 -34.68
N LYS A 32 -9.67 -11.10 -34.67
CA LYS A 32 -10.51 -12.26 -34.40
C LYS A 32 -11.08 -12.23 -32.98
N HIS A 33 -10.24 -11.96 -31.99
CA HIS A 33 -10.67 -11.85 -30.59
C HIS A 33 -11.66 -10.68 -30.40
N PHE A 34 -11.38 -9.54 -31.02
CA PHE A 34 -12.26 -8.37 -30.95
C PHE A 34 -13.63 -8.64 -31.60
N GLN A 35 -13.69 -9.43 -32.66
CA GLN A 35 -14.95 -9.85 -33.29
C GLN A 35 -15.74 -10.88 -32.45
N GLU A 36 -15.07 -11.66 -31.60
CA GLU A 36 -15.73 -12.67 -30.76
C GLU A 36 -16.17 -12.13 -29.40
N TYR A 37 -15.46 -11.14 -28.85
CA TYR A 37 -15.64 -10.68 -27.47
C TYR A 37 -15.94 -9.18 -27.31
N GLU A 38 -16.87 -8.89 -26.42
CA GLU A 38 -17.23 -7.54 -25.97
C GLU A 38 -16.23 -7.04 -24.91
N HIS A 39 -15.75 -5.81 -25.07
CA HIS A 39 -14.84 -5.15 -24.14
C HIS A 39 -15.47 -3.85 -23.61
N PRO A 40 -15.08 -3.38 -22.42
CA PRO A 40 -15.56 -2.11 -21.89
C PRO A 40 -15.24 -0.92 -22.80
N SER A 41 -15.92 0.21 -22.62
CA SER A 41 -15.54 1.45 -23.34
C SER A 41 -14.18 1.96 -22.88
N TYR A 42 -13.55 2.81 -23.69
CA TYR A 42 -12.41 3.59 -23.21
C TYR A 42 -12.84 4.52 -22.07
N CYS A 43 -11.92 4.80 -21.17
CA CYS A 43 -12.09 5.78 -20.10
C CYS A 43 -12.41 7.15 -20.71
N PRO A 44 -13.50 7.82 -20.29
CA PRO A 44 -13.89 9.12 -20.84
C PRO A 44 -12.84 10.21 -20.60
N SER A 45 -11.99 10.06 -19.58
CA SER A 45 -10.89 10.98 -19.30
C SER A 45 -9.67 10.78 -20.22
N GLY A 46 -9.63 9.71 -21.02
CA GLY A 46 -8.53 9.44 -21.97
C GLY A 46 -7.15 9.52 -21.32
N GLY A 47 -6.26 10.32 -21.91
CA GLY A 47 -4.89 10.52 -21.41
C GLY A 47 -4.79 11.24 -20.06
N TYR A 48 -5.86 11.93 -19.64
CA TYR A 48 -5.92 12.69 -18.39
C TYR A 48 -6.44 11.87 -17.20
N CYS A 49 -6.82 10.61 -17.42
CA CYS A 49 -7.28 9.73 -16.34
C CYS A 49 -6.18 9.55 -15.28
N GLN A 50 -6.49 9.92 -14.03
CA GLN A 50 -5.64 9.70 -12.84
C GLN A 50 -6.16 8.58 -11.93
N ASP A 51 -7.34 8.04 -12.24
CA ASP A 51 -7.94 6.95 -11.48
C ASP A 51 -7.31 5.61 -11.89
N THR A 52 -6.65 5.01 -10.91
CA THR A 52 -5.97 3.72 -11.02
C THR A 52 -6.54 2.72 -10.00
N SER A 53 -7.74 3.00 -9.48
CA SER A 53 -8.42 2.04 -8.62
C SER A 53 -8.78 0.78 -9.41
N ASP A 54 -8.70 -0.38 -8.77
CA ASP A 54 -9.01 -1.67 -9.41
C ASP A 54 -10.41 -1.69 -10.04
N ASN A 55 -11.38 -1.04 -9.40
CA ASN A 55 -12.75 -0.95 -9.92
C ASN A 55 -12.78 -0.14 -11.22
N HIS A 56 -12.08 1.00 -11.27
CA HIS A 56 -11.99 1.82 -12.46
C HIS A 56 -11.24 1.13 -13.60
N GLU A 57 -10.09 0.51 -13.31
CA GLU A 57 -9.28 -0.22 -14.30
C GLU A 57 -9.97 -1.47 -14.84
N LYS A 58 -10.90 -2.07 -14.09
CA LYS A 58 -11.76 -3.16 -14.60
C LYS A 58 -12.93 -2.64 -15.43
N ALA A 59 -13.46 -1.47 -15.09
CA ALA A 59 -14.65 -0.89 -15.72
C ALA A 59 -14.36 -0.21 -17.06
N TYR A 60 -13.13 0.28 -17.29
CA TYR A 60 -12.78 1.06 -18.48
C TYR A 60 -11.45 0.63 -19.06
N ARG A 61 -11.35 0.67 -20.39
CA ARG A 61 -10.07 0.55 -21.10
C ARG A 61 -9.28 1.85 -20.98
N HIS A 62 -7.97 1.75 -20.85
CA HIS A 62 -7.09 2.91 -20.78
C HIS A 62 -6.07 2.91 -21.92
N LEU A 63 -5.62 4.13 -22.25
CA LEU A 63 -4.47 4.31 -23.10
C LEU A 63 -3.20 3.78 -22.39
N PRO A 64 -2.18 3.35 -23.15
CA PRO A 64 -0.88 2.97 -22.58
C PRO A 64 -0.30 4.07 -21.69
N LEU A 65 0.42 3.69 -20.63
CA LEU A 65 1.09 4.66 -19.76
C LEU A 65 2.25 5.34 -20.51
N CYS A 66 2.34 6.66 -20.37
CA CYS A 66 3.51 7.39 -20.81
C CYS A 66 4.74 6.99 -19.99
N LYS A 67 5.90 6.76 -20.64
CA LYS A 67 7.17 6.43 -19.97
C LYS A 67 7.65 7.48 -18.95
N TYR A 68 7.17 8.72 -19.05
CA TYR A 68 7.52 9.82 -18.15
C TYR A 68 6.41 10.16 -17.15
N PHE A 69 5.30 9.41 -17.14
CA PHE A 69 4.17 9.60 -16.24
C PHE A 69 3.73 11.08 -16.17
N GLN A 70 3.53 11.63 -14.97
CA GLN A 70 3.18 13.03 -14.75
C GLN A 70 4.32 14.03 -15.07
N LYS A 71 5.57 13.56 -15.20
CA LYS A 71 6.75 14.38 -15.53
C LYS A 71 6.92 14.59 -17.04
N CYS A 72 5.98 14.11 -17.86
CA CYS A 72 6.04 14.25 -19.31
C CYS A 72 5.87 15.71 -19.74
N LEU A 73 6.87 16.27 -20.44
CA LEU A 73 6.81 17.66 -20.93
C LEU A 73 5.69 17.90 -21.96
N GLU A 74 5.40 16.92 -22.82
CA GLU A 74 4.32 17.06 -23.81
C GLU A 74 2.93 17.10 -23.14
N TYR A 75 2.77 16.34 -22.05
CA TYR A 75 1.57 16.41 -21.21
C TYR A 75 1.44 17.77 -20.52
N GLN A 76 2.53 18.27 -19.93
CA GLN A 76 2.57 19.59 -19.30
C GLN A 76 2.30 20.73 -20.30
N LYS A 77 2.67 20.55 -21.57
CA LYS A 77 2.36 21.47 -22.68
C LYS A 77 0.99 21.23 -23.31
N HIS A 78 0.20 20.28 -22.81
CA HIS A 78 -1.11 19.90 -23.34
C HIS A 78 -1.11 19.56 -24.84
N ILE A 79 -0.07 18.87 -25.32
CA ILE A 79 0.02 18.43 -26.72
C ILE A 79 -1.06 17.35 -26.99
N LYS A 80 -2.13 17.75 -27.66
CA LYS A 80 -3.34 16.93 -27.87
C LYS A 80 -3.04 15.55 -28.48
N THR A 81 -2.23 15.51 -29.54
CA THR A 81 -1.88 14.27 -30.26
C THR A 81 -1.15 13.25 -29.39
N HIS A 82 -0.43 13.71 -28.36
CA HIS A 82 0.23 12.85 -27.38
C HIS A 82 -0.75 12.35 -26.31
N CYS A 83 -1.57 13.25 -25.76
CA CYS A 83 -2.58 12.91 -24.76
C CYS A 83 -3.70 12.01 -25.31
N GLU A 84 -3.88 11.93 -26.62
CA GLU A 84 -4.78 10.97 -27.29
C GLU A 84 -4.18 9.56 -27.37
N LYS A 85 -2.86 9.42 -27.22
CA LYS A 85 -2.14 8.13 -27.35
C LYS A 85 -1.68 7.57 -26.02
N PHE A 86 -1.46 8.41 -25.01
CA PHE A 86 -0.90 7.99 -23.73
C PHE A 86 -1.66 8.56 -22.55
N ARG A 87 -1.69 7.78 -21.45
CA ARG A 87 -2.17 8.20 -20.13
C ARG A 87 -1.01 8.64 -19.23
N HIS A 88 -1.20 9.70 -18.47
CA HIS A 88 -0.18 10.34 -17.61
C HIS A 88 -0.53 10.27 -16.14
N CYS A 89 -0.73 9.07 -15.61
CA CYS A 89 -0.86 8.84 -14.17
C CYS A 89 0.36 8.13 -13.62
N ASN A 90 0.57 8.25 -12.30
CA ASN A 90 1.58 7.46 -11.62
C ASN A 90 1.13 5.99 -11.59
N PRO A 91 2.02 5.03 -11.92
CA PRO A 91 1.69 3.63 -11.80
C PRO A 91 1.49 3.23 -10.34
N SER A 92 0.60 2.28 -10.08
CA SER A 92 0.45 1.69 -8.75
C SER A 92 1.77 1.00 -8.34
N CYS A 93 2.19 1.20 -7.09
CA CYS A 93 3.33 0.50 -6.53
C CYS A 93 3.03 -1.00 -6.49
N LYS A 94 3.90 -1.83 -7.08
CA LYS A 94 3.72 -3.30 -7.13
C LYS A 94 3.63 -3.95 -5.75
N LEU A 95 4.22 -3.31 -4.73
CA LEU A 95 4.19 -3.79 -3.34
C LEU A 95 3.00 -3.25 -2.56
N GLY A 96 2.28 -2.23 -3.06
CA GLY A 96 1.15 -1.61 -2.37
C GLY A 96 1.48 -1.22 -0.92
N ASN A 97 0.68 -1.74 0.02
CA ASN A 97 0.88 -1.56 1.47
C ASN A 97 2.17 -2.20 2.01
N TYR A 98 2.85 -3.06 1.25
CA TYR A 98 4.09 -3.73 1.65
C TYR A 98 5.35 -3.08 1.06
N CYS A 99 5.22 -1.84 0.58
CA CYS A 99 6.33 -1.12 -0.03
C CYS A 99 7.49 -0.95 0.94
N ILE A 100 8.66 -1.50 0.60
CA ILE A 100 9.91 -1.34 1.38
C ILE A 100 10.62 -0.01 1.10
N ASN A 101 10.29 0.64 -0.02
CA ASN A 101 10.87 1.91 -0.45
C ASN A 101 10.04 3.12 0.04
N PHE A 102 9.25 2.95 1.10
CA PHE A 102 8.37 4.01 1.59
C PHE A 102 9.13 5.24 2.16
N HIS A 103 10.42 5.08 2.45
CA HIS A 103 11.30 6.19 2.83
C HIS A 103 11.94 6.92 1.65
N ASP A 104 11.90 6.34 0.45
CA ASP A 104 12.40 6.99 -0.75
C ASP A 104 11.34 7.97 -1.27
N LYS A 105 11.59 9.27 -1.04
CA LYS A 105 10.69 10.34 -1.48
C LYS A 105 10.40 10.29 -2.97
N GLN A 106 11.43 10.00 -3.79
CA GLN A 106 11.26 9.91 -5.23
C GLN A 106 10.37 8.72 -5.61
N HIS A 107 10.47 7.60 -4.89
CA HIS A 107 9.57 6.46 -5.06
C HIS A 107 8.12 6.82 -4.68
N ILE A 108 7.90 7.41 -3.51
CA ILE A 108 6.56 7.83 -3.05
C ILE A 108 5.91 8.83 -4.02
N GLU A 109 6.68 9.76 -4.58
CA GLU A 109 6.16 10.73 -5.55
C GLU A 109 5.85 10.13 -6.93
N ASN A 110 6.59 9.10 -7.34
CA ASN A 110 6.47 8.52 -8.68
C ASN A 110 5.48 7.35 -8.77
N TYR A 111 5.09 6.76 -7.64
CA TYR A 111 4.22 5.61 -7.59
C TYR A 111 3.00 5.91 -6.71
N LYS A 112 1.85 5.35 -7.07
CA LYS A 112 0.66 5.44 -6.24
C LYS A 112 0.66 4.29 -5.23
N HIS A 113 0.47 4.62 -3.96
CA HIS A 113 0.29 3.65 -2.88
C HIS A 113 -1.17 3.66 -2.40
N PRO A 114 -1.65 2.55 -1.82
CA PRO A 114 -2.96 2.50 -1.15
C PRO A 114 -2.99 3.24 0.19
N PHE A 115 -1.83 3.71 0.66
CA PHE A 115 -1.69 4.51 1.88
C PHE A 115 -1.38 5.98 1.58
N PRO A 116 -1.72 6.93 2.48
CA PRO A 116 -1.30 8.33 2.34
C PRO A 116 0.21 8.48 2.56
N SER A 117 0.75 9.68 2.32
CA SER A 117 2.19 9.94 2.50
C SER A 117 2.71 9.39 3.85
N PRO A 118 3.81 8.63 3.86
CA PRO A 118 4.37 8.10 5.10
C PRO A 118 4.78 9.23 6.05
N CYS A 119 4.52 9.05 7.35
CA CYS A 119 5.04 9.95 8.36
C CYS A 119 6.57 9.94 8.33
N VAL A 120 7.20 11.12 8.30
CA VAL A 120 8.67 11.27 8.25
C VAL A 120 9.41 10.63 9.43
N PHE A 121 8.70 10.37 10.53
CA PHE A 121 9.23 9.74 11.75
C PHE A 121 8.86 8.26 11.89
N THR A 122 8.07 7.70 10.97
CA THR A 122 7.80 6.25 10.95
C THR A 122 9.08 5.50 10.54
N PRO A 123 9.38 4.28 11.03
CA PRO A 123 8.56 3.47 11.93
C PRO A 123 8.69 3.79 13.42
N TYR A 124 9.69 4.57 13.85
CA TYR A 124 10.21 4.49 15.21
C TYR A 124 10.10 5.75 16.08
N HIS A 125 9.93 6.93 15.49
CA HIS A 125 10.13 8.21 16.17
C HIS A 125 8.88 9.11 16.17
N CYS A 126 7.73 8.60 15.71
CA CYS A 126 6.50 9.37 15.71
C CYS A 126 5.81 9.28 17.08
N THR A 127 6.02 10.28 17.93
CA THR A 127 5.43 10.37 19.27
C THR A 127 3.90 10.45 19.23
N LEU A 128 3.33 11.15 18.24
CA LEU A 128 1.86 11.24 18.06
C LEU A 128 1.25 9.86 17.79
N HIS A 129 1.84 9.07 16.89
CA HIS A 129 1.38 7.70 16.64
C HIS A 129 1.61 6.76 17.82
N GLU A 130 2.69 6.96 18.59
CA GLU A 130 2.87 6.24 19.86
C GLU A 130 1.74 6.56 20.84
N GLN A 131 1.40 7.83 21.04
CA GLN A 131 0.27 8.24 21.88
C GLN A 131 -1.05 7.65 21.38
N PHE A 132 -1.33 7.71 20.08
CA PHE A 132 -2.52 7.12 19.46
C PHE A 132 -2.63 5.62 19.76
N THR A 133 -1.57 4.86 19.48
CA THR A 133 -1.56 3.39 19.66
C THR A 133 -1.51 2.92 21.12
N MET A 134 -1.17 3.80 22.07
CA MET A 134 -1.17 3.50 23.51
C MET A 134 -2.46 3.93 24.21
N THR A 135 -3.28 4.76 23.58
CA THR A 135 -4.49 5.29 24.19
C THR A 135 -5.58 4.21 24.26
N THR A 136 -6.16 4.02 25.44
CA THR A 136 -7.27 3.07 25.67
C THR A 136 -8.64 3.74 25.64
N ASN A 137 -8.68 5.08 25.70
CA ASN A 137 -9.91 5.87 25.61
C ASN A 137 -9.79 6.90 24.47
N ILE A 138 -10.45 6.60 23.35
CA ILE A 138 -10.44 7.41 22.13
C ILE A 138 -10.93 8.84 22.39
N GLU A 139 -11.88 9.04 23.32
CA GLU A 139 -12.42 10.38 23.66
C GLU A 139 -11.40 11.31 24.32
N LYS A 140 -10.24 10.79 24.74
CA LYS A 140 -9.15 11.57 25.35
C LYS A 140 -7.99 11.85 24.40
N ILE A 141 -8.07 11.40 23.15
CA ILE A 141 -7.05 11.70 22.15
C ILE A 141 -7.18 13.17 21.77
N LEU A 142 -6.05 13.88 21.72
CA LEU A 142 -6.01 15.26 21.24
C LEU A 142 -6.29 15.28 19.73
N ASP A 143 -7.07 16.25 19.25
CA ASP A 143 -7.41 16.40 17.83
C ASP A 143 -6.16 16.36 16.92
N GLU A 144 -5.05 16.95 17.35
CA GLU A 144 -3.79 16.94 16.61
C GLU A 144 -3.20 15.54 16.40
N VAL A 145 -3.38 14.64 17.38
CA VAL A 145 -2.88 13.26 17.34
C VAL A 145 -3.74 12.43 16.38
N GLU A 146 -5.06 12.58 16.46
CA GLU A 146 -5.99 11.91 15.57
C GLU A 146 -5.78 12.37 14.12
N GLN A 147 -5.77 13.69 13.90
CA GLN A 147 -5.57 14.27 12.57
C GLN A 147 -4.25 13.83 11.95
N HIS A 148 -3.15 13.80 12.72
CA HIS A 148 -1.86 13.29 12.24
C HIS A 148 -1.95 11.83 11.78
N CYS A 149 -2.65 10.97 12.53
CA CYS A 149 -2.80 9.55 12.19
C CYS A 149 -3.74 9.32 11.00
N LEU A 150 -4.64 10.26 10.72
CA LEU A 150 -5.47 10.26 9.51
C LEU A 150 -4.70 10.79 8.30
N ASP A 151 -3.84 11.79 8.46
CA ASP A 151 -3.13 12.42 7.35
C ASP A 151 -1.91 11.62 6.88
N PHE A 152 -1.26 10.88 7.79
CA PHE A 152 0.00 10.19 7.50
C PHE A 152 -0.07 8.69 7.76
N ALA A 153 0.56 7.94 6.85
CA ALA A 153 0.68 6.50 7.01
C ALA A 153 1.80 6.14 7.99
N HIS A 154 1.61 5.06 8.74
CA HIS A 154 2.59 4.56 9.68
C HIS A 154 2.86 3.07 9.45
N VAL A 155 4.07 2.62 9.80
CA VAL A 155 4.38 1.19 9.76
C VAL A 155 3.58 0.45 10.83
N CYS A 156 2.83 -0.56 10.41
CA CYS A 156 2.10 -1.46 11.30
C CYS A 156 3.09 -2.16 12.24
N ARG A 157 2.80 -2.11 13.55
CA ARG A 157 3.65 -2.71 14.57
C ARG A 157 3.78 -4.22 14.49
N PHE A 158 2.84 -4.89 13.84
CA PHE A 158 2.83 -6.33 13.67
C PHE A 158 3.39 -6.79 12.32
N GLY A 159 3.67 -5.84 11.40
CA GLY A 159 4.24 -6.12 10.07
C GLY A 159 3.57 -7.31 9.39
N ARG A 160 4.36 -8.36 9.13
CA ARG A 160 3.89 -9.61 8.50
C ARG A 160 2.78 -10.33 9.29
N ASN A 161 2.80 -10.24 10.62
CA ASN A 161 1.88 -10.94 11.51
C ASN A 161 0.61 -10.12 11.80
N CYS A 162 0.39 -9.00 11.11
CA CYS A 162 -0.82 -8.22 11.30
C CYS A 162 -2.07 -9.00 10.83
N THR A 163 -3.02 -9.17 11.74
CA THR A 163 -4.31 -9.81 11.48
C THR A 163 -5.46 -8.81 11.34
N ASP A 164 -5.18 -7.52 11.51
CA ASP A 164 -6.19 -6.47 11.43
C ASP A 164 -6.69 -6.34 9.98
N LYS A 165 -8.02 -6.34 9.83
CA LYS A 165 -8.75 -6.27 8.55
C LYS A 165 -9.63 -5.03 8.46
N ASP A 166 -9.57 -4.15 9.45
CA ASP A 166 -10.27 -2.89 9.41
C ASP A 166 -9.84 -2.08 8.17
N SER A 167 -10.81 -1.46 7.50
CA SER A 167 -10.55 -0.72 6.27
C SER A 167 -9.63 0.47 6.51
N LEU A 168 -9.83 1.19 7.62
CA LEU A 168 -8.98 2.32 7.96
C LEU A 168 -7.55 1.84 8.26
N HIS A 169 -7.39 0.72 8.96
CA HIS A 169 -6.06 0.12 9.16
C HIS A 169 -5.38 -0.21 7.83
N ILE A 170 -6.09 -0.86 6.90
CA ILE A 170 -5.55 -1.23 5.58
C ILE A 170 -5.17 0.02 4.77
N GLU A 171 -5.93 1.11 4.87
CA GLU A 171 -5.69 2.36 4.16
C GLU A 171 -4.61 3.23 4.80
N LYS A 172 -4.31 3.08 6.09
CA LYS A 172 -3.36 3.95 6.82
C LYS A 172 -2.06 3.26 7.22
N SER A 173 -1.93 1.95 6.98
CA SER A 173 -0.80 1.16 7.47
C SER A 173 0.14 0.61 6.39
N ILE A 174 1.43 0.79 6.63
CA ILE A 174 2.52 0.20 5.86
C ILE A 174 2.95 -1.11 6.56
N HIS A 175 2.92 -2.23 5.84
CA HIS A 175 3.28 -3.53 6.39
C HIS A 175 4.67 -3.95 5.91
N VAL A 176 5.69 -3.68 6.71
CA VAL A 176 7.07 -4.09 6.38
C VAL A 176 7.20 -5.60 6.62
N LEU A 177 7.50 -6.35 5.56
CA LEU A 177 7.65 -7.80 5.60
C LEU A 177 9.08 -8.19 5.95
N ARG A 178 9.37 -8.40 7.24
CA ARG A 178 10.66 -8.97 7.65
C ARG A 178 10.68 -10.49 7.44
N PRO A 179 11.86 -11.09 7.24
CA PRO A 179 12.02 -12.54 7.27
C PRO A 179 11.52 -13.12 8.60
N LEU A 180 10.88 -14.29 8.55
CA LEU A 180 10.55 -15.01 9.78
C LEU A 180 11.83 -15.49 10.46
N CYS A 181 11.89 -15.40 11.79
CA CYS A 181 12.98 -16.00 12.54
C CYS A 181 13.03 -17.51 12.29
N PRO A 182 14.17 -18.09 11.89
CA PRO A 182 14.30 -19.54 11.67
C PRO A 182 13.96 -20.38 12.90
N SER A 183 14.20 -19.84 14.10
CA SER A 183 13.89 -20.51 15.38
C SER A 183 12.46 -20.24 15.88
N GLY A 184 11.67 -19.40 15.19
CA GLY A 184 10.27 -19.14 15.54
C GLY A 184 10.07 -18.76 17.01
N ASN A 185 9.24 -19.54 17.72
CA ASN A 185 8.94 -19.39 19.14
C ASN A 185 10.04 -19.89 20.08
N GLU A 186 10.96 -20.71 19.58
CA GLU A 186 12.08 -21.29 20.34
C GLU A 186 13.35 -20.43 20.26
N CYS A 187 13.24 -19.22 19.72
CA CYS A 187 14.39 -18.35 19.57
C CYS A 187 14.97 -17.95 20.93
N THR A 188 16.28 -18.15 21.09
CA THR A 188 17.04 -17.75 22.28
C THR A 188 17.63 -16.34 22.17
N LYS A 189 17.53 -15.71 20.98
CA LYS A 189 18.08 -14.38 20.68
C LYS A 189 17.09 -13.23 20.94
N LEU A 190 16.07 -13.43 21.78
CA LEU A 190 15.05 -12.42 22.08
C LEU A 190 15.57 -11.19 22.84
N ILE A 191 16.76 -11.26 23.43
CA ILE A 191 17.41 -10.11 24.08
C ILE A 191 18.30 -9.31 23.11
N GLN A 192 18.52 -9.82 21.90
CA GLN A 192 19.36 -9.20 20.88
C GLN A 192 18.48 -8.29 20.02
N GLU A 193 18.58 -6.99 20.23
CA GLU A 193 17.71 -6.00 19.59
C GLU A 193 17.88 -5.99 18.06
N ASP A 194 19.11 -6.15 17.56
CA ASP A 194 19.37 -6.31 16.13
C ASP A 194 18.64 -7.50 15.54
N HIS A 195 18.63 -8.64 16.24
CA HIS A 195 17.90 -9.83 15.81
C HIS A 195 16.39 -9.55 15.71
N LEU A 196 15.82 -8.92 16.74
CA LEU A 196 14.39 -8.56 16.74
C LEU A 196 14.05 -7.45 15.74
N ASN A 197 15.02 -6.63 15.33
CA ASN A 197 14.85 -5.63 14.27
C ASN A 197 14.98 -6.25 12.86
N SER A 198 15.69 -7.36 12.71
CA SER A 198 15.86 -8.05 11.42
C SER A 198 14.82 -9.13 11.15
N PHE A 199 14.22 -9.73 12.17
CA PHE A 199 13.33 -10.89 12.02
C PHE A 199 11.96 -10.67 12.66
N THR A 200 10.92 -11.20 12.01
CA THR A 200 9.58 -11.32 12.58
C THR A 200 9.49 -12.56 13.45
N HIS A 201 8.93 -12.41 14.64
CA HIS A 201 8.61 -13.50 15.57
C HIS A 201 7.11 -13.58 15.82
N PRO A 202 6.56 -14.78 16.06
CA PRO A 202 5.19 -14.89 16.55
C PRO A 202 5.07 -14.22 17.92
N ASN A 203 3.95 -13.52 18.14
CA ASN A 203 3.63 -12.83 19.40
C ASN A 203 4.58 -11.70 19.84
N ILE A 204 5.51 -11.27 18.98
CA ILE A 204 6.36 -10.10 19.20
C ILE A 204 6.05 -9.08 18.11
N ARG A 205 5.94 -7.81 18.49
CA ARG A 205 5.77 -6.73 17.53
C ARG A 205 7.06 -6.52 16.73
N ASP A 206 6.95 -6.38 15.41
CA ASP A 206 8.06 -5.96 14.56
C ASP A 206 8.52 -4.55 14.97
N ILE A 207 7.58 -3.65 15.27
CA ILE A 207 7.85 -2.29 15.75
C ILE A 207 7.41 -2.15 17.22
N ARG A 208 8.38 -2.35 18.12
CA ARG A 208 8.21 -2.24 19.57
C ARG A 208 8.29 -0.80 20.07
N PHE A 209 7.61 -0.49 21.17
CA PHE A 209 7.68 0.81 21.83
C PHE A 209 9.05 1.03 22.44
N LEU A 210 9.49 2.28 22.55
CA LEU A 210 10.70 2.58 23.30
C LEU A 210 10.50 2.31 24.80
N CYS A 211 11.39 1.53 25.42
CA CYS A 211 11.38 1.35 26.87
C CYS A 211 11.84 2.63 27.56
N LYS A 212 11.02 3.17 28.49
CA LYS A 212 11.38 4.36 29.30
C LYS A 212 12.66 4.21 30.13
N TYR A 213 13.07 2.98 30.44
CA TYR A 213 14.26 2.68 31.22
C TYR A 213 15.46 2.27 30.37
N ALA A 214 15.29 2.16 29.05
CA ALA A 214 16.36 1.83 28.09
C ALA A 214 17.28 0.70 28.59
N ASP A 215 18.59 0.92 28.62
CA ASP A 215 19.62 -0.02 29.08
C ASP A 215 19.48 -0.42 30.56
N LYS A 216 18.86 0.43 31.39
CA LYS A 216 18.63 0.22 32.84
C LYS A 216 17.33 -0.53 33.15
N CYS A 217 16.61 -1.03 32.15
CA CYS A 217 15.37 -1.77 32.37
C CYS A 217 15.62 -3.14 33.05
N TYR A 218 15.08 -3.32 34.26
CA TYR A 218 15.15 -4.59 34.97
C TYR A 218 14.31 -5.71 34.30
N GLU A 219 13.30 -5.34 33.51
CA GLU A 219 12.44 -6.28 32.76
C GLU A 219 13.02 -6.68 31.39
N ARG A 220 14.26 -6.30 31.06
CA ARG A 220 14.87 -6.56 29.75
C ARG A 220 14.98 -8.04 29.38
N ARG A 221 14.84 -8.96 30.35
CA ARG A 221 14.81 -10.41 30.11
C ARG A 221 13.40 -11.02 30.17
N ASN A 222 12.37 -10.23 30.49
CA ASN A 222 11.00 -10.70 30.58
C ASN A 222 10.38 -10.80 29.17
N PRO A 223 9.95 -11.99 28.70
CA PRO A 223 9.39 -12.16 27.37
C PRO A 223 8.15 -11.30 27.09
N LYS A 224 7.29 -11.07 28.10
CA LYS A 224 6.10 -10.22 27.96
C LYS A 224 6.45 -8.74 27.79
N HIS A 225 7.57 -8.31 28.36
CA HIS A 225 8.09 -6.96 28.19
C HIS A 225 8.76 -6.81 26.81
N LEU A 226 9.62 -7.77 26.45
CA LEU A 226 10.29 -7.82 25.16
C LEU A 226 9.34 -7.88 23.97
N SER A 227 8.15 -8.49 24.12
CA SER A 227 7.16 -8.51 23.04
C SER A 227 6.57 -7.13 22.72
N LYS A 228 6.70 -6.16 23.64
CA LYS A 228 6.11 -4.82 23.54
C LYS A 228 7.15 -3.72 23.43
N PHE A 229 8.29 -3.85 24.11
CA PHE A 229 9.28 -2.79 24.27
C PHE A 229 10.65 -3.16 23.69
N ARG A 230 11.31 -2.18 23.08
CA ARG A 230 12.71 -2.22 22.65
C ARG A 230 13.59 -1.44 23.59
N HIS A 231 14.85 -1.86 23.71
CA HIS A 231 15.86 -1.21 24.52
C HIS A 231 16.99 -0.72 23.63
N ILE A 232 17.11 0.59 23.45
CA ILE A 232 18.23 1.19 22.75
C ILE A 232 19.38 1.44 23.73
N ILE A 233 20.62 1.28 23.27
CA ILE A 233 21.82 1.65 24.04
C ILE A 233 22.08 3.15 23.83
N THR A 234 21.95 3.62 22.59
CA THR A 234 21.97 5.04 22.23
C THR A 234 20.82 5.40 21.29
N PHE A 235 20.42 6.67 21.23
CA PHE A 235 19.39 7.14 20.29
C PHE A 235 19.77 6.96 18.81
N GLU A 236 21.05 6.81 18.52
CA GLU A 236 21.59 6.61 17.18
C GLU A 236 21.42 5.15 16.71
N ASP A 237 21.28 4.19 17.64
CA ASP A 237 21.09 2.76 17.36
C ASP A 237 19.63 2.39 16.98
N SER A 238 18.75 3.38 16.84
CA SER A 238 17.32 3.13 16.56
C SER A 238 17.03 2.76 15.09
N GLY A 239 18.04 2.80 14.22
CA GLY A 239 17.91 2.53 12.79
C GLY A 239 17.81 1.03 12.47
N VAL A 240 16.99 0.69 11.47
CA VAL A 240 17.04 -0.64 10.85
C VAL A 240 18.40 -0.77 10.15
N VAL A 241 19.20 -1.76 10.53
CA VAL A 241 20.42 -2.13 9.78
C VAL A 241 20.00 -2.46 8.35
N ARG A 242 20.51 -1.70 7.38
CA ARG A 242 20.26 -1.89 5.94
C ARG A 242 20.87 -3.18 5.42
#